data_AF-A0A8B2HWP6-F1
#
_entry.id   AF-A0A8B2HWP6-F1
#
_cell.length_a   1.000
_cell.length_b   1.000
_cell.length_c   1.000
_cell.angle_alpha   90.00
_cell.angle_beta   90.00
_cell.angle_gamma   90.00
#
_symmetry.space_group_name_H-M   'P 1'
#
loop_
_entity.id
_entity.type
_entity.pdbx_description
1 polymer ?
#
loop_
_entity_poly.entity_id
_entity_poly.type
_entity_poly.pdbx_seq_one_letter_code
_entity_poly.pdbx_strand_id
1 'polypeptide(L)' 'MNFLSKKILEYHKKKLAEAQDNLKYHISRKEQLKDIPENSIESKNQEKMIKIWSNNVEKIKKEIKKIKEKN' A
#
# COMPACT_ATOMS: atom_id res chain seq x y z
N MET A 1 3.26 -19.76 17.00
CA MET A 1 4.09 -19.18 15.91
C MET A 1 5.59 -19.42 16.13
N ASN A 2 6.23 -20.19 15.25
CA ASN A 2 7.66 -20.54 15.28
C ASN A 2 8.58 -19.36 14.89
N PHE A 3 9.90 -19.50 15.04
CA PHE A 3 10.87 -18.42 14.75
C PHE A 3 10.83 -17.94 13.28
N LEU A 4 10.72 -18.86 12.33
CA LEU A 4 10.65 -18.53 10.90
C LEU A 4 9.38 -17.74 10.55
N SER A 5 8.23 -18.18 11.05
CA SER A 5 6.95 -17.50 10.85
C SER A 5 6.90 -16.12 11.48
N LYS A 6 7.57 -15.90 12.63
CA LYS A 6 7.76 -14.56 13.21
C LYS A 6 8.55 -13.64 12.28
N LYS A 7 9.68 -14.10 11.74
CA LYS A 7 10.48 -13.31 10.77
C LYS A 7 9.71 -13.00 9.49
N ILE A 8 8.97 -13.97 8.96
CA ILE A 8 8.11 -13.78 7.79
C ILE A 8 7.03 -12.72 8.10
N LEU A 9 6.38 -12.82 9.27
CA LEU A 9 5.38 -11.84 9.68
C LEU A 9 5.97 -10.42 9.80
N GLU A 10 7.15 -10.27 10.40
CA GLU A 10 7.85 -8.98 10.48
C GLU A 10 8.18 -8.41 9.11
N TYR A 11 8.65 -9.24 8.18
CA TYR A 11 8.91 -8.83 6.80
C TYR A 11 7.65 -8.30 6.12
N HIS A 12 6.52 -9.01 6.23
CA HIS A 12 5.25 -8.55 5.66
C HIS A 12 4.73 -7.27 6.34
N LYS A 13 4.95 -7.09 7.64
CA LYS A 13 4.61 -5.84 8.34
C LYS A 13 5.43 -4.66 7.83
N LYS A 14 6.73 -4.82 7.57
CA LYS A 14 7.57 -3.77 6.96
C LYS A 14 7.07 -3.40 5.57
N LYS A 15 6.81 -4.39 4.73
CA LYS A 15 6.20 -4.17 3.40
C LYS A 15 4.85 -3.46 3.48
N LEU A 16 4.04 -3.78 4.48
CA LEU A 16 2.75 -3.11 4.69
C LEU A 16 2.95 -1.63 4.99
N ALA A 17 3.88 -1.28 5.89
CA ALA A 17 4.19 0.10 6.22
C ALA A 17 4.66 0.87 4.97
N GLU A 18 5.62 0.32 4.22
CA GLU A 18 6.11 0.91 2.98
C GLU A 18 4.99 1.13 1.95
N ALA A 19 4.10 0.15 1.77
CA ALA A 19 2.97 0.28 0.85
C ALA A 19 1.96 1.34 1.31
N GLN A 20 1.73 1.48 2.62
CA GLN A 20 0.86 2.50 3.18
C GLN A 20 1.47 3.90 3.04
N ASP A 21 2.78 4.05 3.22
CA ASP A 21 3.49 5.31 3.05
C ASP A 21 3.46 5.77 1.59
N ASN A 22 3.69 4.86 0.64
CA ASN A 22 3.54 5.15 -0.79
C ASN A 22 2.10 5.54 -1.15
N LEU A 23 1.10 4.82 -0.64
CA LEU A 23 -0.30 5.17 -0.85
C LEU A 23 -0.61 6.58 -0.33
N LYS A 24 -0.17 6.89 0.89
CA LYS A 24 -0.36 8.21 1.51
C LYS A 24 0.32 9.31 0.71
N TYR A 25 1.54 9.06 0.21
CA TYR A 25 2.25 9.99 -0.66
C TYR A 25 1.44 10.34 -1.91
N HIS A 26 0.92 9.34 -2.63
CA HIS A 26 0.16 9.57 -3.85
C HIS A 26 -1.20 10.22 -3.60
N ILE A 27 -1.88 9.89 -2.50
CA ILE A 27 -3.11 10.59 -2.07
C ILE A 27 -2.81 12.06 -1.81
N SER A 28 -1.81 12.36 -0.98
CA SER A 28 -1.40 13.73 -0.67
C SER A 28 -0.98 14.50 -1.92
N ARG A 29 -0.22 13.85 -2.83
CA ARG A 29 0.16 14.46 -4.10
C ARG A 29 -1.06 14.77 -4.97
N LYS A 30 -2.04 13.85 -5.06
CA LYS A 30 -3.29 14.11 -5.77
C LYS A 30 -4.06 15.30 -5.18
N GLU A 31 -4.10 15.39 -3.85
CA GLU A 31 -4.71 16.52 -3.15
C GLU A 31 -3.99 17.85 -3.38
N GLN A 32 -2.71 17.85 -3.73
CA GLN A 32 -2.00 19.07 -4.11
C GLN A 32 -2.25 19.49 -5.57
N LEU A 33 -2.80 18.60 -6.39
CA LEU A 33 -3.09 18.85 -7.82
C LEU A 33 -4.52 19.36 -8.04
N LYS A 34 -5.23 19.78 -6.99
CA LYS A 34 -6.63 20.25 -7.05
C LYS A 34 -6.86 21.39 -8.04
N ASP A 35 -5.84 22.23 -8.24
CA ASP A 35 -5.89 23.38 -9.16
C ASP A 35 -5.49 23.02 -10.60
N ILE A 36 -5.07 21.78 -10.85
CA ILE A 36 -4.75 21.27 -12.18
C ILE A 36 -5.99 20.53 -12.71
N PRO A 37 -6.32 20.65 -14.02
CA PRO A 37 -7.38 19.86 -14.62
C PRO A 37 -7.25 18.38 -14.27
N GLU A 38 -8.34 17.78 -13.81
CA GLU A 38 -8.40 16.38 -13.36
C GLU A 38 -7.99 15.40 -14.48
N ASN A 39 -8.18 15.80 -15.74
CA ASN A 39 -7.80 15.05 -16.93
C ASN A 39 -6.31 15.15 -17.29
N SER A 40 -5.53 15.94 -16.55
CA SER A 40 -4.08 16.04 -16.72
C SER A 40 -3.40 14.68 -16.52
N ILE A 41 -2.30 14.48 -17.25
CA ILE A 41 -1.50 13.26 -17.17
C ILE A 41 -1.07 13.01 -15.72
N GLU A 42 -0.67 14.07 -15.01
CA GLU A 42 -0.21 13.97 -13.62
C GLU A 42 -1.33 13.54 -12.67
N SER A 43 -2.54 14.12 -12.77
CA SER A 43 -3.70 13.69 -11.97
C SER A 43 -4.03 12.21 -12.21
N LYS A 44 -4.12 11.79 -13.48
CA LYS A 44 -4.37 10.40 -13.86
C LYS A 44 -3.28 9.44 -13.36
N ASN A 45 -2.02 9.87 -13.38
CA ASN A 45 -0.90 9.09 -12.85
C ASN A 45 -1.04 8.88 -11.35
N GLN A 46 -1.35 9.93 -10.58
CA GLN A 46 -1.57 9.78 -9.14
C GLN A 46 -2.75 8.85 -8.86
N GLU A 47 -3.83 8.96 -9.61
CA GLU A 47 -5.01 8.09 -9.50
C GLU A 47 -4.68 6.61 -9.75
N LYS A 48 -3.90 6.33 -10.81
CA LYS A 48 -3.40 4.99 -11.12
C LYS A 48 -2.52 4.44 -10.00
N MET A 49 -1.62 5.26 -9.47
CA MET A 49 -0.74 4.86 -8.37
C MET A 49 -1.52 4.58 -7.08
N ILE A 50 -2.51 5.41 -6.74
CA ILE A 50 -3.41 5.17 -5.60
C ILE A 50 -4.08 3.81 -5.74
N LYS A 51 -4.61 3.48 -6.92
CA LYS A 51 -5.24 2.17 -7.16
C LYS A 51 -4.26 1.01 -7.00
N ILE A 52 -3.05 1.14 -7.54
CA ILE A 52 -2.00 0.10 -7.43
C ILE A 52 -1.62 -0.12 -5.96
N TRP A 53 -1.31 0.95 -5.23
CA TRP A 53 -0.86 0.84 -3.84
C TRP A 53 -1.97 0.42 -2.89
N SER A 54 -3.22 0.83 -3.12
CA SER A 54 -4.38 0.33 -2.38
C SER A 54 -4.53 -1.19 -2.53
N ASN A 55 -4.44 -1.70 -3.76
CA ASN A 55 -4.48 -3.14 -4.02
C ASN A 55 -3.31 -3.88 -3.35
N ASN A 56 -2.11 -3.28 -3.35
CA ASN A 56 -0.95 -3.87 -2.67
C ASN A 56 -1.16 -3.95 -1.15
N VAL A 57 -1.66 -2.88 -0.52
CA VAL A 57 -1.99 -2.87 0.90
C VAL A 57 -2.98 -3.97 1.26
N GLU A 58 -4.04 -4.15 0.47
CA GLU A 58 -5.01 -5.23 0.70
C GLU A 58 -4.40 -6.63 0.58
N LYS A 59 -3.61 -6.86 -0.47
CA LYS A 59 -2.92 -8.15 -0.67
C LYS A 59 -2.01 -8.47 0.50
N ILE A 60 -1.20 -7.52 0.96
CA ILE A 60 -0.28 -7.72 2.09
C ILE A 60 -1.06 -7.98 3.38
N LYS A 61 -2.16 -7.26 3.64
CA LYS A 61 -3.04 -7.51 4.79
C LYS A 61 -3.62 -8.94 4.77
N LYS A 62 -4.05 -9.43 3.60
CA LYS A 62 -4.53 -10.81 3.44
C LYS A 62 -3.44 -11.84 3.74
N GLU A 63 -2.21 -11.62 3.25
CA GLU A 63 -1.09 -12.52 3.56
C GLU A 63 -0.72 -12.52 5.05
N ILE A 64 -0.67 -11.35 5.70
CA ILE A 64 -0.47 -11.25 7.15
C ILE A 64 -1.54 -12.03 7.92
N LYS A 65 -2.81 -11.90 7.51
CA LYS A 65 -3.92 -12.64 8.14
C LYS A 65 -3.73 -14.15 8.01
N LYS A 66 -3.43 -14.65 6.81
CA LYS A 66 -3.14 -16.08 6.56
C LYS A 66 -1.97 -16.59 7.42
N ILE A 67 -0.88 -15.81 7.54
CA ILE A 67 0.28 -16.18 8.35
C ILE A 67 -0.10 -16.32 9.83
N LYS A 68 -0.94 -15.41 10.35
CA LYS A 68 -1.45 -15.46 11.73
C LYS A 68 -2.44 -16.59 11.98
N GLU A 69 -3.27 -16.95 11.00
CA GLU A 69 -4.25 -18.04 11.14
C GLU A 69 -3.59 -19.42 11.07
N LYS A 70 -2.46 -19.55 10.37
CA LYS A 70 -1.72 -20.81 10.18
C LYS A 70 -0.68 -21.11 11.27
N ASN A 71 -0.48 -20.24 12.27
CA ASN A 71 0.64 -20.32 13.24
C ASN A 71 0.24 -19.91 14.64
#